data_AF-A0A804UNR9-F1
#
_entry.id   AF-A0A804UNR9-F1
#
_cell.length_a   1.000
_cell.length_b   1.000
_cell.length_c   1.000
_cell.angle_alpha   90.00
_cell.angle_beta   90.00
_cell.angle_gamma   90.00
#
_symmetry.space_group_name_H-M   'P 1'
#
loop_
_entity.id
_entity.type
_entity.pdbx_description
1 polymer ?
#
loop_
_entity_poly.entity_id
_entity_poly.type
_entity_poly.pdbx_seq_one_letter_code
_entity_poly.pdbx_strand_id
1 'polypeptide(L)'
;MFPFTEAFLAISFIQVIITGDFLCNPSNLGWAVMFGDSEVPAKVVQPGVLLCHTPLHSSGNLRICITSGNREVCSEFKDFEFHSKPSSSFTDIAPSSRHLKSSEELLILAKFARMLLSGNGDLEVPDGDPQSGQCPKLKMGEGLWDRLIEELKVGCESPLSSIDWILEELLKSKLQKWLSVKLRGFNGTDSISKHDQGIIHLISALGYEWALSSVLSVGLNFRDSNGWTALHWAAYFGR
;
A
#
# COMPACT_ATOMS: atom_id res chain seq x y z
N MET A 1 -16.09 -16.42 20.03
CA MET A 1 -15.69 -16.89 18.68
C MET A 1 -15.34 -15.66 17.87
N PHE A 2 -14.11 -15.47 17.40
CA PHE A 2 -13.71 -14.32 16.60
C PHE A 2 -13.97 -14.68 15.13
N PRO A 3 -15.04 -14.18 14.47
CA PRO A 3 -15.21 -14.39 13.04
C PRO A 3 -14.11 -13.63 12.31
N PHE A 4 -13.28 -14.39 11.60
CA PHE A 4 -12.18 -13.85 10.80
C PHE A 4 -12.74 -13.28 9.50
N THR A 5 -12.15 -12.20 9.01
CA THR A 5 -12.30 -11.85 7.59
C THR A 5 -11.05 -12.26 6.81
N GLU A 6 -9.85 -11.76 7.14
CA GLU A 6 -8.63 -12.00 6.31
C GLU A 6 -7.31 -11.86 7.12
N ALA A 7 -6.22 -12.49 6.64
CA ALA A 7 -4.85 -12.40 7.17
C ALA A 7 -3.79 -12.35 6.05
N PHE A 8 -2.66 -11.66 6.25
CA PHE A 8 -1.61 -11.42 5.22
C PHE A 8 -0.18 -11.70 5.70
N LEU A 9 0.73 -12.03 4.77
CA LEU A 9 2.13 -12.46 4.99
C LEU A 9 3.16 -11.61 4.18
N ALA A 10 4.14 -10.95 4.82
CA ALA A 10 5.34 -10.30 4.22
C ALA A 10 6.64 -10.30 5.11
N ILE A 11 7.82 -10.52 4.49
CA ILE A 11 9.09 -11.26 4.79
C ILE A 11 9.95 -11.12 6.12
N SER A 12 10.63 -12.24 6.44
CA SER A 12 11.74 -12.62 7.38
C SER A 12 11.62 -12.46 8.90
N PHE A 13 10.73 -11.61 9.40
CA PHE A 13 10.06 -11.72 10.69
C PHE A 13 8.70 -11.12 10.42
N ILE A 14 7.86 -11.88 9.72
CA ILE A 14 6.73 -11.30 9.00
C ILE A 14 5.73 -10.74 9.98
N GLN A 15 5.44 -9.45 9.90
CA GLN A 15 4.28 -8.90 10.58
C GLN A 15 3.01 -9.38 9.87
N VAL A 16 2.26 -10.23 10.56
CA VAL A 16 0.93 -10.68 10.13
C VAL A 16 -0.09 -9.82 10.84
N ILE A 17 -0.90 -9.13 10.04
CA ILE A 17 -2.05 -8.37 10.51
C ILE A 17 -3.31 -9.20 10.22
N ILE A 18 -4.07 -9.46 11.26
CA ILE A 18 -5.33 -10.19 11.21
C ILE A 18 -6.44 -9.22 11.58
N THR A 19 -7.46 -9.13 10.73
CA THR A 19 -8.63 -8.29 11.01
C THR A 19 -9.91 -9.13 11.15
N GLY A 20 -10.77 -8.72 12.08
CA GLY A 20 -12.08 -9.34 12.35
C GLY A 20 -12.75 -8.74 13.57
N ASP A 21 -13.86 -9.32 14.00
CA ASP A 21 -14.64 -8.79 15.13
C ASP A 21 -14.37 -9.55 16.43
N PHE A 22 -14.05 -8.82 17.50
CA PHE A 22 -13.95 -9.39 18.85
C PHE A 22 -15.34 -9.71 19.40
N LEU A 23 -15.77 -10.99 19.39
CA LEU A 23 -17.00 -11.40 20.09
C LEU A 23 -16.83 -11.59 21.61
N CYS A 24 -15.64 -11.37 22.14
CA CYS A 24 -15.34 -11.41 23.57
C CYS A 24 -14.43 -10.23 23.95
N ASN A 25 -14.36 -9.90 25.24
CA ASN A 25 -13.51 -8.80 25.71
C ASN A 25 -12.02 -9.10 25.41
N PRO A 26 -11.34 -8.30 24.57
CA PRO A 26 -9.96 -8.55 24.17
C PRO A 26 -8.95 -8.42 25.32
N SER A 27 -9.26 -7.68 26.38
CA SER A 27 -8.30 -7.37 27.46
C SER A 27 -7.96 -8.54 28.37
N ASN A 28 -8.75 -9.62 28.36
CA ASN A 28 -8.62 -10.71 29.34
C ASN A 28 -7.77 -11.91 28.84
N LEU A 29 -7.26 -11.88 27.62
CA LEU A 29 -6.64 -13.04 26.97
C LEU A 29 -5.25 -12.71 26.43
N GLY A 30 -4.32 -13.65 26.59
CA GLY A 30 -3.01 -13.61 25.94
C GLY A 30 -3.14 -14.08 24.51
N TRP A 31 -3.63 -13.23 23.60
CA TRP A 31 -3.87 -13.62 22.21
C TRP A 31 -2.63 -14.22 21.55
N ALA A 32 -2.84 -15.29 20.80
CA ALA A 32 -1.83 -15.93 19.99
C ALA A 32 -2.43 -16.39 18.66
N VAL A 33 -1.56 -16.71 17.70
CA VAL A 33 -1.94 -17.20 16.38
C VAL A 33 -1.21 -18.49 16.14
N MET A 34 -1.94 -19.51 15.71
CA MET A 34 -1.37 -20.78 15.27
C MET A 34 -1.12 -20.69 13.77
N PHE A 35 0.10 -21.03 13.36
CA PHE A 35 0.52 -21.24 11.98
C PHE A 35 0.87 -22.72 11.82
N GLY A 36 -0.10 -23.51 11.34
CA GLY A 36 -0.03 -24.96 11.44
C GLY A 36 0.09 -25.37 12.91
N ASP A 37 1.23 -25.98 13.27
CA ASP A 37 1.51 -26.45 14.64
C ASP A 37 2.28 -25.42 15.51
N SER A 38 2.67 -24.28 14.93
CA SER A 38 3.48 -23.27 15.61
C SER A 38 2.62 -22.13 16.16
N GLU A 39 2.64 -21.94 17.48
CA GLU A 39 1.94 -20.83 18.15
C GLU A 39 2.87 -19.62 18.31
N VAL A 40 2.38 -18.44 17.95
CA VAL A 40 3.09 -17.18 18.15
C VAL A 40 2.23 -16.18 18.91
N PRO A 41 2.82 -15.38 19.81
CA PRO A 41 2.07 -14.35 20.52
C PRO A 41 1.58 -13.26 19.57
N ALA A 42 0.36 -12.78 19.80
CA ALA A 42 -0.30 -11.73 19.05
C ALA A 42 -0.69 -10.56 19.96
N LYS A 43 -0.60 -9.34 19.44
CA LYS A 43 -0.95 -8.10 20.16
C LYS A 43 -2.14 -7.45 19.48
N VAL A 44 -3.11 -7.00 20.28
CA VAL A 44 -4.18 -6.13 19.79
C VAL A 44 -3.60 -4.74 19.56
N VAL A 45 -3.58 -4.28 18.30
CA VAL A 45 -3.05 -2.95 17.95
C VAL A 45 -4.15 -1.90 17.85
N GLN A 46 -5.36 -2.32 17.49
CA GLN A 46 -6.58 -1.52 17.52
C GLN A 46 -7.79 -2.47 17.65
N PRO A 47 -9.00 -1.99 17.98
CA PRO A 47 -10.19 -2.83 17.98
C PRO A 47 -10.33 -3.58 16.64
N GLY A 48 -10.56 -4.89 16.74
CA GLY A 48 -10.65 -5.82 15.62
C GLY A 48 -9.34 -6.17 14.91
N VAL A 49 -8.16 -5.73 15.40
CA VAL A 49 -6.89 -5.99 14.70
C VAL A 49 -5.82 -6.57 15.62
N LEU A 50 -5.32 -7.74 15.22
CA LEU A 50 -4.18 -8.42 15.84
C LEU A 50 -2.94 -8.30 14.96
N LEU A 51 -1.80 -8.08 15.62
CA LEU A 51 -0.47 -8.09 15.03
C LEU A 51 0.34 -9.22 15.65
N CYS A 52 0.87 -10.12 14.83
CA CYS A 52 1.81 -11.15 15.26
C CYS A 52 2.94 -11.30 14.27
N HIS A 53 3.91 -12.17 14.58
CA HIS A 53 4.98 -12.50 13.65
C HIS A 53 4.82 -13.93 13.13
N THR A 54 4.98 -14.18 11.83
CA THR A 54 5.03 -15.57 11.35
C THR A 54 6.19 -16.33 12.02
N PRO A 55 6.01 -17.63 12.34
CA PRO A 55 7.14 -18.50 12.60
C PRO A 55 7.95 -18.75 11.33
N LEU A 56 9.16 -19.27 11.49
CA LEU A 56 9.93 -19.78 10.36
C LEU A 56 9.18 -20.96 9.72
N HIS A 57 8.74 -20.79 8.47
CA HIS A 57 8.06 -21.82 7.69
C HIS A 57 8.70 -22.02 6.32
N SER A 58 8.63 -23.25 5.81
CA SER A 58 8.93 -23.58 4.42
C SER A 58 7.78 -23.15 3.51
N SER A 59 8.05 -22.92 2.22
CA SER A 59 6.99 -22.72 1.23
C SER A 59 5.96 -23.85 1.26
N GLY A 60 4.67 -23.51 1.13
CA GLY A 60 3.57 -24.47 1.06
C GLY A 60 2.28 -23.98 1.73
N ASN A 61 1.24 -24.82 1.71
CA ASN A 61 -0.04 -24.51 2.34
C ASN A 61 0.09 -24.45 3.88
N LEU A 62 -0.49 -23.42 4.48
CA LEU A 62 -0.41 -23.09 5.89
C LEU A 62 -1.81 -22.75 6.42
N ARG A 63 -2.26 -23.52 7.40
CA ARG A 63 -3.54 -23.28 8.07
C ARG A 63 -3.34 -22.39 9.30
N ILE A 64 -4.14 -21.34 9.42
CA ILE A 64 -4.03 -20.33 10.48
C ILE A 64 -5.31 -20.25 11.31
N CYS A 65 -5.19 -20.09 12.63
CA CYS A 65 -6.29 -19.73 13.53
C CYS A 65 -5.81 -18.87 14.71
N ILE A 66 -6.71 -18.12 15.35
CA ILE A 66 -6.41 -17.41 16.61
C ILE A 66 -6.65 -18.33 17.80
N THR A 67 -5.76 -18.25 18.79
CA THR A 67 -5.88 -18.89 20.10
C THR A 67 -5.85 -17.87 21.24
N SER A 68 -6.31 -18.27 22.42
CA SER A 68 -6.22 -17.49 23.67
C SER A 68 -4.86 -17.59 24.40
N GLY A 69 -3.82 -18.09 23.72
CA GLY A 69 -2.46 -18.27 24.27
C GLY A 69 -2.26 -19.55 25.08
N ASN A 70 -3.32 -20.32 25.27
CA ASN A 70 -3.34 -21.66 25.86
C ASN A 70 -3.65 -22.73 24.80
N ARG A 71 -3.45 -22.43 23.51
CA ARG A 71 -3.84 -23.27 22.35
C ARG A 71 -5.33 -23.54 22.18
N GLU A 72 -6.22 -22.93 22.96
CA GLU A 72 -7.65 -23.02 22.70
C GLU A 72 -8.03 -22.15 21.51
N VAL A 73 -8.62 -22.78 20.49
CA VAL A 73 -9.00 -22.12 19.24
C VAL A 73 -10.19 -21.19 19.48
N CYS A 74 -9.99 -19.91 19.21
CA CYS A 74 -10.98 -18.86 19.38
C CYS A 74 -11.70 -18.50 18.08
N SER A 75 -11.38 -19.14 16.96
CA SER A 75 -11.83 -18.76 15.63
C SER A 75 -12.06 -19.92 14.67
N GLU A 76 -12.54 -19.60 13.46
CA GLU A 76 -12.41 -20.50 12.33
C GLU A 76 -10.94 -20.66 11.89
N PHE A 77 -10.68 -21.71 11.13
CA PHE A 77 -9.40 -21.94 10.45
C PHE A 77 -9.46 -21.31 9.06
N LYS A 78 -8.33 -20.74 8.62
CA LYS A 78 -8.15 -20.23 7.26
C LYS A 78 -6.92 -20.87 6.63
N ASP A 79 -7.07 -21.32 5.39
CA ASP A 79 -5.98 -21.89 4.61
C ASP A 79 -5.33 -20.79 3.78
N PHE A 80 -4.01 -20.65 3.91
CA PHE A 80 -3.17 -19.72 3.16
C PHE A 80 -2.04 -20.49 2.47
N GLU A 81 -1.42 -19.88 1.47
CA GLU A 81 -0.17 -20.39 0.92
C GLU A 81 0.99 -19.52 1.42
N PHE A 82 1.95 -20.13 2.10
CA PHE A 82 3.18 -19.46 2.51
C PHE A 82 4.20 -19.59 1.37
N HIS A 83 4.68 -18.45 0.87
CA HIS A 83 5.76 -18.42 -0.12
C HIS A 83 7.03 -17.93 0.58
N SER A 84 8.04 -18.78 0.70
CA SER A 84 9.38 -18.31 1.04
C SER A 84 9.85 -17.40 -0.08
N LYS A 85 10.41 -16.24 0.24
CA LYS A 85 11.07 -15.38 -0.77
C LYS A 85 11.97 -16.29 -1.63
N PRO A 86 11.91 -16.24 -2.97
CA PRO A 86 12.90 -16.95 -3.77
C PRO A 86 14.25 -16.50 -3.24
N SER A 87 15.06 -17.46 -2.81
CA SER A 87 16.45 -17.25 -2.48
C SER A 87 17.14 -16.84 -3.78
N SER A 88 16.97 -15.59 -4.20
CA SER A 88 18.03 -14.90 -4.91
C SER A 88 19.12 -14.82 -3.87
N SER A 89 20.06 -15.75 -3.94
CA SER A 89 21.34 -15.62 -3.29
C SER A 89 21.76 -14.16 -3.40
N PHE A 90 21.99 -13.51 -2.27
CA PHE A 90 22.74 -12.27 -2.20
C PHE A 90 24.20 -12.61 -2.57
N THR A 91 24.42 -13.08 -3.79
CA THR A 91 25.71 -13.22 -4.42
C THR A 91 25.83 -12.00 -5.30
N ASP A 92 26.53 -10.99 -4.78
CA ASP A 92 27.30 -9.99 -5.49
C ASP A 92 26.76 -9.55 -6.85
N ILE A 93 25.81 -8.60 -6.87
CA ILE A 93 25.61 -7.82 -8.10
C ILE A 93 25.37 -6.36 -7.75
N ALA A 94 26.25 -5.53 -8.32
CA ALA A 94 26.10 -4.11 -8.59
C ALA A 94 24.62 -3.69 -8.84
N PRO A 95 24.24 -2.42 -8.56
CA PRO A 95 22.84 -1.96 -8.55
C PRO A 95 22.12 -1.91 -9.91
N SER A 96 22.51 -2.72 -10.90
CA SER A 96 22.03 -2.63 -12.29
C SER A 96 21.07 -3.74 -12.74
N SER A 97 20.51 -4.57 -11.84
CA SER A 97 19.46 -5.53 -12.23
C SER A 97 18.19 -5.41 -11.37
N ARG A 98 17.56 -4.23 -11.43
CA ARG A 98 16.16 -4.11 -11.03
C ARG A 98 15.34 -4.99 -11.98
N HIS A 99 14.64 -5.97 -11.40
CA HIS A 99 13.61 -6.76 -12.08
C HIS A 99 12.79 -5.87 -13.03
N LEU A 100 12.65 -6.28 -14.29
CA LEU A 100 11.59 -5.74 -15.16
C LEU A 100 10.31 -5.67 -14.33
N LYS A 101 9.69 -4.49 -14.23
CA LYS A 101 8.41 -4.32 -13.51
C LYS A 101 7.49 -5.44 -13.98
N SER A 102 6.92 -6.21 -13.06
CA SER A 102 6.10 -7.35 -13.43
C SER A 102 4.93 -6.88 -14.30
N SER A 103 4.35 -7.75 -15.14
CA SER A 103 3.18 -7.38 -15.93
C SER A 103 2.04 -6.84 -15.06
N GLU A 104 1.94 -7.30 -13.81
CA GLU A 104 0.97 -6.84 -12.83
C GLU A 104 1.32 -5.46 -12.29
N GLU A 105 2.58 -5.19 -11.95
CA GLU A 105 3.03 -3.85 -11.53
C GLU A 105 2.79 -2.81 -12.63
N LEU A 106 3.07 -3.16 -13.89
CA LEU A 106 2.78 -2.30 -15.05
C LEU A 106 1.28 -2.06 -15.23
N LEU A 107 0.44 -3.07 -14.97
CA LEU A 107 -1.02 -2.92 -15.00
C LEU A 107 -1.51 -1.95 -13.91
N ILE A 108 -0.98 -2.06 -12.68
CA ILE A 108 -1.31 -1.13 -11.59
C ILE A 108 -0.86 0.30 -11.94
N LEU A 109 0.35 0.45 -12.46
CA LEU A 109 0.88 1.73 -12.90
C LEU A 109 0.01 2.36 -14.00
N ALA A 110 -0.43 1.58 -14.98
CA ALA A 110 -1.32 2.04 -16.03
C ALA A 110 -2.71 2.46 -15.49
N LYS A 111 -3.27 1.69 -14.54
CA LYS A 111 -4.52 2.05 -13.86
C LYS A 111 -4.38 3.37 -13.08
N PHE A 112 -3.25 3.56 -12.39
CA PHE A 112 -2.95 4.80 -11.67
C PHE A 112 -2.85 5.98 -12.62
N ALA A 113 -2.04 5.88 -13.68
CA ALA A 113 -1.92 6.91 -14.69
C ALA A 113 -3.27 7.26 -15.34
N ARG A 114 -4.09 6.25 -15.69
CA ARG A 114 -5.44 6.47 -16.23
C ARG A 114 -6.31 7.26 -15.27
N MET A 115 -6.31 6.89 -13.99
CA MET A 115 -7.10 7.59 -12.97
C MET A 115 -6.70 9.07 -12.83
N LEU A 116 -5.40 9.35 -12.86
CA LEU A 116 -4.88 10.72 -12.83
C LEU A 116 -5.26 11.54 -14.08
N LEU A 117 -5.36 10.89 -15.24
CA LEU A 117 -5.74 11.53 -16.50
C LEU A 117 -7.26 11.78 -16.58
N SER A 118 -8.08 10.82 -16.12
CA SER A 118 -9.55 10.93 -16.10
C SER A 118 -10.08 12.03 -15.17
N GLY A 119 -9.29 12.50 -14.21
CA GLY A 119 -9.69 13.57 -13.28
C GLY A 119 -9.73 14.98 -13.89
N ASN A 120 -9.28 15.16 -15.13
CA ASN A 120 -9.22 16.45 -15.81
C ASN A 120 -10.35 16.57 -16.84
N GLY A 121 -11.62 16.50 -16.39
CA GLY A 121 -12.68 17.06 -17.23
C GLY A 121 -12.32 18.51 -17.55
N ASP A 122 -12.42 18.91 -18.83
CA ASP A 122 -11.97 20.19 -19.41
C ASP A 122 -12.59 21.44 -18.75
N LEU A 123 -12.28 21.66 -17.48
CA LEU A 123 -12.61 22.85 -16.75
C LEU A 123 -11.48 23.85 -17.00
N GLU A 124 -11.67 24.64 -18.07
CA GLU A 124 -11.04 25.96 -18.19
C GLU A 124 -11.16 26.65 -16.84
N VAL A 125 -10.03 26.95 -16.21
CA VAL A 125 -9.95 27.64 -14.93
C VAL A 125 -10.49 29.06 -15.13
N PRO A 126 -11.63 29.46 -14.54
CA PRO A 126 -11.90 30.88 -14.38
C PRO A 126 -11.02 31.36 -13.24
N ASP A 127 -10.19 32.36 -13.53
CA ASP A 127 -9.38 33.10 -12.57
C ASP A 127 -10.27 33.53 -11.38
N GLY A 128 -10.09 32.86 -10.23
CA GLY A 128 -11.08 32.87 -9.16
C GLY A 128 -10.52 32.35 -7.83
N ASP A 129 -9.92 33.30 -7.10
CA ASP A 129 -9.61 33.38 -5.66
C ASP A 129 -8.74 32.27 -4.98
N PRO A 130 -7.53 32.58 -4.46
CA PRO A 130 -6.60 31.60 -3.90
C PRO A 130 -6.93 31.02 -2.50
N GLN A 131 -8.11 31.25 -1.92
CA GLN A 131 -8.45 30.78 -0.57
C GLN A 131 -9.40 29.57 -0.59
N SER A 132 -8.98 28.45 -1.19
CA SER A 132 -9.71 27.18 -1.09
C SER A 132 -8.73 26.01 -1.13
N GLY A 133 -8.62 25.31 0.01
CA GLY A 133 -7.92 24.03 0.16
C GLY A 133 -6.40 24.10 0.11
N GLN A 134 -5.75 24.11 1.27
CA GLN A 134 -4.33 23.79 1.39
C GLN A 134 -4.09 22.31 1.01
N CYS A 135 -4.09 21.97 -0.27
CA CYS A 135 -3.28 20.83 -0.71
C CYS A 135 -1.82 21.22 -0.43
N PRO A 136 -0.99 20.35 0.21
CA PRO A 136 0.42 20.62 0.35
C PRO A 136 1.01 20.85 -1.03
N LYS A 137 1.20 22.12 -1.41
CA LYS A 137 1.91 22.47 -2.63
C LYS A 137 3.30 21.89 -2.46
N LEU A 138 3.58 20.77 -3.11
CA LEU A 138 4.94 20.29 -3.33
C LEU A 138 5.64 21.38 -4.15
N LYS A 139 6.16 22.41 -3.48
CA LYS A 139 7.05 23.41 -4.06
C LYS A 139 8.37 22.69 -4.33
N MET A 140 8.46 22.02 -5.46
CA MET A 140 9.68 21.42 -5.98
C MET A 140 9.55 21.39 -7.52
N GLY A 141 10.53 21.70 -8.35
CA GLY A 141 11.89 22.19 -8.14
C GLY A 141 12.49 22.39 -9.54
N GLU A 142 12.41 23.59 -10.11
CA GLU A 142 13.01 23.90 -11.42
C GLU A 142 14.49 23.48 -11.46
N GLY A 143 15.23 23.73 -10.37
CA GLY A 143 16.62 23.33 -10.23
C GLY A 143 16.90 21.81 -10.21
N LEU A 144 15.89 20.94 -10.02
CA LEU A 144 16.08 19.49 -10.18
C LEU A 144 16.09 19.08 -11.65
N TRP A 145 15.23 19.69 -12.47
CA TRP A 145 15.19 19.46 -13.92
C TRP A 145 16.47 19.97 -14.56
N ASP A 146 16.92 21.17 -14.19
CA ASP A 146 18.19 21.72 -14.67
C ASP A 146 19.36 20.79 -14.32
N ARG A 147 19.42 20.29 -13.07
CA ARG A 147 20.44 19.32 -12.65
C ARG A 147 20.41 18.05 -13.50
N LEU A 148 19.25 17.44 -13.68
CA LEU A 148 19.12 16.22 -14.47
C LEU A 148 19.57 16.45 -15.92
N ILE A 149 19.18 17.57 -16.53
CA ILE A 149 19.58 17.93 -17.90
C ILE A 149 21.11 18.06 -18.00
N GLU A 150 21.76 18.72 -17.03
CA GLU A 150 23.21 18.84 -17.00
C GLU A 150 23.91 17.48 -16.80
N GLU A 151 23.42 16.62 -15.91
CA GLU A 151 23.94 15.25 -15.74
C GLU A 151 23.81 14.42 -17.02
N LEU A 152 22.67 14.51 -17.72
CA LEU A 152 22.45 13.81 -18.99
C LEU A 152 23.32 14.35 -20.14
N LYS A 153 23.69 15.65 -20.13
CA LYS A 153 24.61 16.23 -21.11
C LYS A 153 26.05 15.72 -20.94
N VAL A 154 26.49 15.53 -19.69
CA VAL A 154 27.84 15.02 -19.38
C VAL A 154 27.96 13.53 -19.68
N GLY A 155 26.83 12.80 -19.63
CA GLY A 155 26.73 11.37 -19.92
C GLY A 155 26.17 10.61 -18.72
N CYS A 156 25.14 9.80 -18.94
CA CYS A 156 24.43 9.10 -17.87
C CYS A 156 24.91 7.66 -17.70
N GLU A 157 25.30 7.28 -16.48
CA GLU A 157 25.64 5.89 -16.15
C GLU A 157 24.41 4.98 -15.99
N SER A 158 23.21 5.54 -15.76
CA SER A 158 22.00 4.76 -15.49
C SER A 158 20.71 5.33 -16.11
N PRO A 159 20.53 5.28 -17.44
CA PRO A 159 19.36 5.87 -18.12
C PRO A 159 17.99 5.41 -17.59
N LEU A 160 17.89 4.16 -17.13
CA LEU A 160 16.67 3.61 -16.54
C LEU A 160 16.27 4.30 -15.23
N SER A 161 17.25 4.71 -14.41
CA SER A 161 16.97 5.44 -13.17
C SER A 161 16.41 6.83 -13.47
N SER A 162 16.92 7.48 -14.51
CA SER A 162 16.43 8.77 -14.99
C SER A 162 14.98 8.67 -15.51
N ILE A 163 14.63 7.60 -16.24
CA ILE A 163 13.24 7.39 -16.70
C ILE A 163 12.30 7.22 -15.51
N ASP A 164 12.65 6.40 -14.52
CA ASP A 164 11.84 6.19 -13.33
C ASP A 164 11.64 7.49 -12.55
N TRP A 165 12.71 8.29 -12.40
CA TRP A 165 12.64 9.59 -11.74
C TRP A 165 11.74 10.57 -12.51
N ILE A 166 11.92 10.71 -13.82
CA ILE A 166 11.09 11.57 -14.68
C ILE A 166 9.63 11.17 -14.55
N LEU A 167 9.35 9.86 -14.62
CA LEU A 167 8.00 9.33 -14.50
C LEU A 167 7.38 9.68 -13.13
N GLU A 168 8.12 9.48 -12.05
CA GLU A 168 7.66 9.80 -10.70
C GLU A 168 7.33 11.29 -10.53
N GLU A 169 8.17 12.19 -11.05
CA GLU A 169 7.92 13.63 -11.00
C GLU A 169 6.68 14.05 -11.82
N LEU A 170 6.48 13.45 -12.99
CA LEU A 170 5.26 13.67 -13.77
C LEU A 170 4.01 13.14 -13.06
N LEU A 171 4.10 11.99 -12.41
CA LEU A 171 3.01 11.41 -11.61
C LEU A 171 2.69 12.26 -10.39
N LYS A 172 3.70 12.79 -9.67
CA LYS A 172 3.52 13.76 -8.57
C LYS A 172 2.72 14.97 -9.03
N SER A 173 3.14 15.58 -10.14
CA SER A 173 2.45 16.74 -10.72
C SER A 173 1.00 16.42 -11.09
N LYS A 174 0.76 15.27 -11.72
CA LYS A 174 -0.59 14.84 -12.10
C LYS A 174 -1.46 14.49 -10.90
N LEU A 175 -0.91 13.88 -9.86
CA LEU A 175 -1.63 13.62 -8.61
C LEU A 175 -2.08 14.92 -7.94
N GLN A 176 -1.22 15.94 -7.88
CA GLN A 176 -1.60 17.23 -7.31
C GLN A 176 -2.75 17.89 -8.07
N LYS A 177 -2.72 17.86 -9.41
CA LYS A 177 -3.84 18.35 -10.24
C LYS A 177 -5.11 17.55 -9.97
N TRP A 178 -5.02 16.22 -9.98
CA TRP A 178 -6.14 15.34 -9.71
C TRP A 178 -6.77 15.61 -8.32
N LEU A 179 -5.94 15.73 -7.28
CA LEU A 179 -6.38 16.06 -5.92
C LEU A 179 -7.07 17.41 -5.87
N SER A 180 -6.51 18.43 -6.54
CA SER A 180 -7.12 19.77 -6.55
C SER A 180 -8.51 19.80 -7.15
N VAL A 181 -8.81 18.93 -8.12
CA VAL A 181 -10.14 18.79 -8.72
C VAL A 181 -11.05 17.93 -7.84
N LYS A 182 -10.55 16.81 -7.33
CA LYS A 182 -11.34 15.81 -6.60
C LYS A 182 -11.64 16.18 -5.15
N LEU A 183 -10.77 16.96 -4.51
CA LEU A 183 -11.01 17.54 -3.18
C LEU A 183 -11.68 18.92 -3.27
N ARG A 184 -11.93 19.46 -4.47
CA ARG A 184 -12.66 20.72 -4.62
C ARG A 184 -14.08 20.54 -4.10
N GLY A 185 -14.45 21.27 -3.05
CA GLY A 185 -15.75 21.15 -2.41
C GLY A 185 -15.85 20.02 -1.37
N PHE A 186 -14.75 19.35 -1.01
CA PHE A 186 -14.72 18.44 0.13
C PHE A 186 -14.88 19.24 1.43
N ASN A 187 -16.13 19.54 1.80
CA ASN A 187 -16.48 20.19 3.07
C ASN A 187 -16.62 19.18 4.22
N GLY A 188 -16.03 17.98 4.07
CA GLY A 188 -16.10 16.89 5.05
C GLY A 188 -17.35 16.00 4.93
N THR A 189 -18.39 16.44 4.21
CA THR A 189 -19.63 15.65 3.98
C THR A 189 -19.67 14.95 2.62
N ASP A 190 -19.03 15.53 1.60
CA ASP A 190 -19.07 14.99 0.24
C ASP A 190 -17.99 13.93 0.07
N SER A 191 -18.40 12.67 -0.02
CA SER A 191 -17.48 11.55 -0.21
C SER A 191 -16.96 11.50 -1.65
N ILE A 192 -15.64 11.41 -1.81
CA ILE A 192 -15.01 11.09 -3.09
C ILE A 192 -15.58 9.76 -3.63
N SER A 193 -15.78 9.65 -4.95
CA SER A 193 -16.45 8.48 -5.54
C SER A 193 -15.73 7.18 -5.18
N LYS A 194 -16.45 6.05 -5.04
CA LYS A 194 -15.82 4.74 -4.74
C LYS A 194 -14.71 4.37 -5.74
N HIS A 195 -14.86 4.77 -7.01
CA HIS A 195 -13.84 4.58 -8.03
C HIS A 195 -12.56 5.36 -7.70
N ASP A 196 -12.73 6.64 -7.33
CA ASP A 196 -11.62 7.52 -6.98
C ASP A 196 -11.01 7.19 -5.61
N GLN A 197 -11.79 6.63 -4.68
CA GLN A 197 -11.28 6.08 -3.42
C GLN A 197 -10.27 4.95 -3.64
N GLY A 198 -10.40 4.21 -4.75
CA GLY A 198 -9.46 3.17 -5.16
C GLY A 198 -8.05 3.68 -5.49
N ILE A 199 -7.82 5.01 -5.58
CA ILE A 199 -6.47 5.56 -5.79
C ILE A 199 -5.49 5.11 -4.71
N ILE A 200 -5.98 4.94 -3.49
CA ILE A 200 -5.15 4.54 -2.35
C ILE A 200 -4.60 3.12 -2.52
N HIS A 201 -5.38 2.21 -3.10
CA HIS A 201 -4.95 0.85 -3.43
C HIS A 201 -3.81 0.86 -4.44
N LEU A 202 -3.93 1.69 -5.47
CA LEU A 202 -2.93 1.82 -6.51
C LEU A 202 -1.62 2.42 -5.98
N ILE A 203 -1.70 3.47 -5.16
CA ILE A 203 -0.54 4.10 -4.51
C ILE A 203 0.20 3.10 -3.62
N SER A 204 -0.55 2.36 -2.80
CA SER A 204 0.01 1.36 -1.89
C SER A 204 0.66 0.19 -2.64
N ALA A 205 0.03 -0.34 -3.68
CA ALA A 205 0.61 -1.37 -4.54
C ALA A 205 1.91 -0.92 -5.23
N LEU A 206 1.98 0.36 -5.65
CA LEU A 206 3.16 0.92 -6.30
C LEU A 206 4.28 1.30 -5.32
N GLY A 207 4.02 1.34 -4.01
CA GLY A 207 4.99 1.78 -3.00
C GLY A 207 5.29 3.28 -3.09
N TYR A 208 4.35 4.08 -3.59
CA TYR A 208 4.52 5.53 -3.72
C TYR A 208 4.26 6.24 -2.39
N GLU A 209 5.17 6.07 -1.44
CA GLU A 209 5.11 6.67 -0.10
C GLU A 209 4.91 8.19 -0.16
N TRP A 210 5.56 8.87 -1.12
CA TRP A 210 5.42 10.31 -1.36
C TRP A 210 3.96 10.75 -1.60
N ALA A 211 3.09 9.85 -2.04
CA ALA A 211 1.68 10.15 -2.33
C ALA A 211 0.77 9.93 -1.10
N LEU A 212 1.17 9.09 -0.15
CA LEU A 212 0.31 8.64 0.95
C LEU A 212 -0.22 9.80 1.78
N SER A 213 0.65 10.75 2.14
CA SER A 213 0.29 11.94 2.92
C SER A 213 -0.80 12.80 2.25
N SER A 214 -0.83 12.81 0.91
CA SER A 214 -1.76 13.61 0.13
C SER A 214 -3.14 12.94 -0.05
N VAL A 215 -3.22 11.62 0.17
CA VAL A 215 -4.46 10.83 0.02
C VAL A 215 -5.02 10.30 1.34
N LEU A 216 -4.46 10.69 2.50
CA LEU A 216 -4.96 10.23 3.81
C LEU A 216 -6.45 10.53 4.03
N SER A 217 -6.95 11.63 3.47
CA SER A 217 -8.36 12.02 3.53
C SER A 217 -9.30 11.06 2.79
N VAL A 218 -8.78 10.23 1.88
CA VAL A 218 -9.55 9.22 1.14
C VAL A 218 -9.95 8.03 2.03
N GLY A 219 -9.30 7.86 3.18
CA GLY A 219 -9.57 6.82 4.16
C GLY A 219 -8.72 5.58 3.93
N LEU A 220 -7.69 5.39 4.77
CA LEU A 220 -6.77 4.24 4.73
C LEU A 220 -7.49 2.87 4.77
N ASN A 221 -8.65 2.82 5.41
CA ASN A 221 -9.45 1.61 5.60
C ASN A 221 -10.46 1.36 4.48
N PHE A 222 -10.43 2.13 3.39
CA PHE A 222 -11.32 1.89 2.25
C PHE A 222 -11.07 0.49 1.66
N ARG A 223 -12.14 -0.30 1.58
CA ARG A 223 -12.13 -1.66 1.02
C ARG A 223 -12.64 -1.64 -0.42
N ASP A 224 -11.91 -2.29 -1.32
CA ASP A 224 -12.40 -2.55 -2.67
C ASP A 224 -13.51 -3.63 -2.69
N SER A 225 -13.96 -4.02 -3.88
CA SER A 225 -14.98 -5.05 -4.07
C SER A 225 -14.58 -6.44 -3.56
N ASN A 226 -13.28 -6.69 -3.39
CA ASN A 226 -12.75 -7.93 -2.83
C ASN A 226 -12.52 -7.82 -1.32
N GLY A 227 -12.87 -6.69 -0.69
CA GLY A 227 -12.60 -6.45 0.71
C GLY A 227 -11.20 -5.92 1.00
N TRP A 228 -10.38 -5.65 -0.02
CA TRP A 228 -8.98 -5.29 0.15
C TRP A 228 -8.76 -3.84 0.52
N THR A 229 -7.94 -3.62 1.54
CA THR A 229 -7.49 -2.28 1.96
C THR A 229 -6.19 -1.90 1.25
N ALA A 230 -5.78 -0.64 1.37
CA ALA A 230 -4.48 -0.19 0.86
C ALA A 230 -3.32 -1.04 1.38
N LEU A 231 -3.40 -1.49 2.63
CA LEU A 231 -2.39 -2.37 3.22
C LEU A 231 -2.33 -3.76 2.54
N HIS A 232 -3.48 -4.33 2.13
CA HIS A 232 -3.51 -5.60 1.41
C HIS A 232 -2.80 -5.48 0.06
N TRP A 233 -3.03 -4.37 -0.65
CA TRP A 233 -2.37 -4.06 -1.90
C TRP A 233 -0.85 -3.84 -1.73
N ALA A 234 -0.42 -3.10 -0.70
CA ALA A 234 1.01 -2.95 -0.39
C ALA A 234 1.69 -4.30 -0.13
N ALA A 235 1.09 -5.13 0.74
CA ALA A 235 1.63 -6.42 1.11
C ALA A 235 1.72 -7.39 -0.07
N TYR A 236 0.69 -7.46 -0.92
CA TYR A 236 0.68 -8.31 -2.11
C TYR A 236 1.83 -7.98 -3.08
N PHE A 237 2.18 -6.69 -3.21
CA PHE A 237 3.30 -6.22 -4.03
C PHE A 237 4.63 -6.10 -3.26
N GLY A 238 4.68 -6.54 -1.99
CA GLY A 238 5.88 -6.53 -1.17
C GLY A 238 6.46 -5.13 -0.89
N ARG A 239 5.59 -4.16 -0.61
CA ARG A 239 5.95 -2.78 -0.26
C ARG A 239 6.07 -2.57 1.24
#